data_AF-A0A9D2JGJ7-F1
#
_entry.id   AF-A0A9D2JGJ7-F1
#
_cell.length_a   1.000
_cell.length_b   1.000
_cell.length_c   1.000
_cell.angle_alpha   90.00
_cell.angle_beta   90.00
_cell.angle_gamma   90.00
#
_symmetry.space_group_name_H-M   'P 1'
#
loop_
_entity.id
_entity.type
_entity.pdbx_description
1 polymer ?
#
loop_
_entity_poly.entity_id
_entity_poly.type
_entity_poly.pdbx_seq_one_letter_code
_entity_poly.pdbx_strand_id
1 'polypeptide(L)'
;MESTKLWNEEADAELEKKLNTLLQVGLDPMNFDIDNSGSSMQRSFDQLVKTLEKQSSQRSVPYYVISKIIFGLENTDGMDVFITNFKNLVEKYVGNSEDDLINKKLIKIVSHIELSNMQKESLYKNQMQQISELSKGQTQLDRSYQEMQGKFKQEFDSTKSELDRKIDSFYTSFISVLGIFIAISFSLFGAATLLKNIFTISTENGFDVNSKVVGTNILLAGFATILIYLLIVGLVQGISVLTRKSYFFSIRKLFIVMAVAGGVILSGFIYGHSILSWSHLKVLVCSLILYGLLCIIIFAVGRPVKEWLIHCADKKRKY
;
A
#
# COMPACT_ATOMS: atom_id res chain seq x y z
N MET A 1 -80.92 11.03 -2.91
CA MET A 1 -79.80 10.19 -3.36
C MET A 1 -78.81 10.11 -2.22
N GLU A 2 -79.03 9.17 -1.30
CA GLU A 2 -78.04 8.86 -0.27
C GLU A 2 -76.81 8.27 -0.95
N SER A 3 -75.64 8.82 -0.65
CA SER A 3 -74.38 8.28 -1.13
C SER A 3 -74.26 6.86 -0.57
N THR A 4 -74.37 5.87 -1.44
CA THR A 4 -74.12 4.47 -1.08
C THR A 4 -72.68 4.42 -0.57
N LYS A 5 -72.50 4.31 0.75
CA LYS A 5 -71.17 4.05 1.31
C LYS A 5 -70.66 2.78 0.65
N LEU A 6 -69.66 2.93 -0.22
CA LEU A 6 -69.03 1.83 -0.97
C LEU A 6 -68.39 0.79 -0.04
N TRP A 7 -68.20 1.16 1.23
CA TRP A 7 -67.53 0.38 2.26
C TRP A 7 -68.37 0.41 3.53
N ASN A 8 -68.74 -0.76 4.02
CA ASN A 8 -69.35 -0.92 5.33
C ASN A 8 -68.26 -1.41 6.27
N GLU A 9 -67.58 -0.46 6.93
CA GLU A 9 -66.43 -0.74 7.82
C GLU A 9 -66.76 -1.77 8.91
N GLU A 10 -68.00 -1.79 9.40
CA GLU A 10 -68.45 -2.75 10.40
C GLU A 10 -68.58 -4.17 9.82
N ALA A 11 -69.13 -4.28 8.60
CA ALA A 11 -69.23 -5.55 7.90
C ALA A 11 -67.86 -6.10 7.49
N ASP A 12 -66.95 -5.22 7.06
CA ASP A 12 -65.59 -5.56 6.67
C ASP A 12 -64.77 -6.02 7.89
N ALA A 13 -64.94 -5.38 9.05
CA ALA A 13 -64.33 -5.79 10.31
C ALA A 13 -64.87 -7.14 10.84
N GLU A 14 -66.17 -7.40 10.68
CA GLU A 14 -66.75 -8.69 11.05
C GLU A 14 -66.22 -9.82 10.16
N LEU A 15 -66.14 -9.58 8.84
CA LEU A 15 -65.53 -10.50 7.89
C LEU A 15 -64.05 -10.74 8.24
N GLU A 16 -63.29 -9.68 8.51
CA GLU A 16 -61.87 -9.77 8.90
C GLU A 16 -61.70 -10.69 10.12
N LYS A 17 -62.51 -10.50 11.16
CA LYS A 17 -62.48 -11.32 12.37
C LYS A 17 -62.79 -12.79 12.09
N LYS A 18 -63.83 -13.08 11.31
CA LYS A 18 -64.24 -14.47 11.00
C LYS A 18 -63.26 -15.18 10.10
N LEU A 19 -62.74 -14.49 9.09
CA LEU A 19 -61.73 -15.04 8.19
C LEU A 19 -60.40 -15.29 8.92
N ASN A 20 -59.97 -14.38 9.79
CA ASN A 20 -58.80 -14.60 10.66
C ASN A 20 -58.98 -15.82 11.57
N THR A 21 -60.18 -15.97 12.16
CA THR A 21 -60.48 -17.14 13.01
C THR A 21 -60.38 -18.44 12.20
N LEU A 22 -60.93 -18.45 10.99
CA LEU A 22 -60.87 -19.60 10.09
C LEU A 22 -59.41 -19.94 9.70
N LEU A 23 -58.61 -18.93 9.37
CA LEU A 23 -57.19 -19.09 9.04
C LEU A 23 -56.39 -19.59 10.22
N GLN A 24 -56.57 -19.04 11.42
CA GLN A 24 -55.87 -19.51 12.63
C GLN A 24 -56.18 -20.98 12.93
N VAL A 25 -57.44 -21.39 12.82
CA VAL A 25 -57.84 -22.79 13.05
C VAL A 25 -57.27 -23.71 11.98
N GLY A 26 -57.31 -23.31 10.72
CA GLY A 26 -56.90 -24.14 9.60
C GLY A 26 -55.39 -24.15 9.30
N LEU A 27 -54.63 -23.19 9.85
CA LEU A 27 -53.16 -23.16 9.80
C LEU A 27 -52.50 -23.73 11.07
N ASP A 28 -53.30 -24.12 12.08
CA ASP A 28 -52.79 -24.74 13.30
C ASP A 28 -52.24 -26.15 13.00
N PRO A 29 -50.94 -26.40 13.23
CA PRO A 29 -50.33 -27.71 12.99
C PRO A 29 -51.00 -28.87 13.74
N MET A 30 -51.59 -28.58 14.92
CA MET A 30 -52.32 -29.56 15.74
C MET A 30 -53.66 -29.98 15.12
N ASN A 31 -54.16 -29.21 14.15
CA ASN A 31 -55.40 -29.48 13.41
C ASN A 31 -55.12 -30.06 12.01
N PHE A 32 -53.96 -30.65 11.72
CA PHE A 32 -53.77 -31.43 10.49
C PHE A 32 -54.19 -32.89 10.62
N ASP A 33 -54.49 -33.37 11.84
CA ASP A 33 -55.06 -34.71 12.05
C ASP A 33 -56.55 -34.76 11.64
N ILE A 34 -56.80 -35.61 10.65
CA ILE A 34 -58.00 -35.66 9.79
C ILE A 34 -59.31 -35.85 10.59
N ASP A 35 -59.27 -36.50 11.75
CA ASP A 35 -60.48 -36.86 12.52
C ASP A 35 -61.03 -35.75 13.42
N ASN A 36 -60.20 -34.75 13.82
CA ASN A 36 -60.63 -33.66 14.71
C ASN A 36 -60.63 -32.28 14.01
N SER A 37 -59.71 -32.10 13.05
CA SER A 37 -59.55 -30.95 12.16
C SER A 37 -60.82 -30.55 11.42
N GLY A 38 -61.50 -31.55 10.84
CA GLY A 38 -62.70 -31.34 10.05
C GLY A 38 -63.82 -30.70 10.86
N SER A 39 -63.88 -30.92 12.19
CA SER A 39 -64.95 -30.40 13.04
C SER A 39 -64.72 -28.94 13.46
N SER A 40 -63.47 -28.53 13.73
CA SER A 40 -63.14 -27.17 14.17
C SER A 40 -63.15 -26.20 12.99
N MET A 41 -62.57 -26.60 11.85
CA MET A 41 -62.57 -25.80 10.63
C MET A 41 -63.98 -25.64 10.05
N GLN A 42 -64.80 -26.70 10.06
CA GLN A 42 -66.21 -26.61 9.65
C GLN A 42 -66.98 -25.62 10.52
N ARG A 43 -66.80 -25.62 11.86
CA ARG A 43 -67.47 -24.63 12.73
C ARG A 43 -67.08 -23.20 12.38
N SER A 44 -65.80 -22.92 12.14
CA SER A 44 -65.32 -21.60 11.74
C SER A 44 -65.85 -21.20 10.36
N PHE A 45 -65.95 -22.17 9.44
CA PHE A 45 -66.55 -21.99 8.12
C PHE A 45 -68.04 -21.65 8.22
N ASP A 46 -68.81 -22.39 9.01
CA ASP A 46 -70.23 -22.13 9.22
C ASP A 46 -70.48 -20.74 9.83
N GLN A 47 -69.57 -20.25 10.69
CA GLN A 47 -69.63 -18.89 11.21
C GLN A 47 -69.36 -17.84 10.13
N LEU A 48 -68.40 -18.09 9.23
CA LEU A 48 -68.12 -17.21 8.09
C LEU A 48 -69.35 -17.12 7.18
N VAL A 49 -69.95 -18.26 6.84
CA VAL A 49 -71.17 -18.33 6.03
C VAL A 49 -72.31 -17.52 6.66
N LYS A 50 -72.57 -17.71 7.97
CA LYS A 50 -73.61 -16.94 8.69
C LYS A 50 -73.37 -15.43 8.66
N THR A 51 -72.12 -14.99 8.74
CA THR A 51 -71.78 -13.56 8.60
C THR A 51 -72.05 -13.08 7.18
N LEU A 52 -71.74 -13.87 6.15
CA LEU A 52 -72.03 -13.51 4.76
C LEU A 52 -73.54 -13.45 4.47
N GLU A 53 -74.34 -14.35 5.05
CA GLU A 53 -75.80 -14.39 4.94
C GLU A 53 -76.45 -13.13 5.55
N LYS A 54 -75.96 -12.69 6.72
CA LYS A 54 -76.39 -11.43 7.35
C LYS A 54 -76.05 -10.19 6.51
N GLN A 55 -75.01 -10.29 5.69
CA GLN A 55 -74.52 -9.23 4.81
C GLN A 55 -75.01 -9.40 3.36
N SER A 56 -76.12 -10.10 3.14
CA SER A 56 -76.69 -10.39 1.82
C SER A 56 -77.00 -9.14 0.97
N SER A 57 -77.19 -7.97 1.59
CA SER A 57 -77.40 -6.69 0.89
C SER A 57 -76.14 -6.14 0.19
N GLN A 58 -74.94 -6.53 0.63
CA GLN A 58 -73.67 -6.06 0.07
C GLN A 58 -73.20 -7.01 -1.05
N ARG A 59 -73.19 -6.55 -2.30
CA ARG A 59 -72.80 -7.40 -3.46
C ARG A 59 -71.29 -7.63 -3.60
N SER A 60 -70.46 -6.79 -2.99
CA SER A 60 -69.01 -6.81 -3.18
C SER A 60 -68.29 -7.56 -2.07
N VAL A 61 -67.23 -8.28 -2.41
CA VAL A 61 -66.29 -8.90 -1.46
C VAL A 61 -65.13 -7.92 -1.23
N PRO A 62 -64.78 -7.58 0.03
CA PRO A 62 -63.71 -6.63 0.31
C PRO A 62 -62.33 -7.31 0.15
N TYR A 63 -61.81 -7.33 -1.07
CA TYR A 63 -60.53 -7.99 -1.39
C TYR A 63 -59.33 -7.42 -0.63
N TYR A 64 -59.38 -6.15 -0.22
CA TYR A 64 -58.33 -5.53 0.58
C TYR A 64 -58.22 -6.18 1.98
N VAL A 65 -59.34 -6.60 2.58
CA VAL A 65 -59.36 -7.30 3.88
C VAL A 65 -58.65 -8.64 3.75
N ILE A 66 -59.00 -9.41 2.71
CA ILE A 66 -58.39 -10.70 2.42
C ILE A 66 -56.88 -10.53 2.24
N SER A 67 -56.48 -9.59 1.37
CA SER A 67 -55.07 -9.33 1.08
C SER A 67 -54.32 -8.92 2.36
N LYS A 68 -54.87 -7.98 3.15
CA LYS A 68 -54.29 -7.54 4.42
C LYS A 68 -54.04 -8.71 5.37
N ILE A 69 -55.00 -9.62 5.50
CA ILE A 69 -54.85 -10.81 6.35
C ILE A 69 -53.73 -11.69 5.83
N ILE A 70 -53.77 -12.09 4.55
CA ILE A 70 -52.79 -13.03 3.99
C ILE A 70 -51.36 -12.47 4.07
N PHE A 71 -51.19 -11.18 3.75
CA PHE A 71 -49.90 -10.49 3.85
C PHE A 71 -49.44 -10.29 5.30
N GLY A 72 -50.37 -10.19 6.25
CA GLY A 72 -50.08 -10.06 7.67
C GLY A 72 -49.68 -11.36 8.38
N LEU A 73 -49.85 -12.53 7.74
CA LEU A 73 -49.40 -13.80 8.32
C LEU A 73 -47.86 -13.84 8.37
N GLU A 74 -47.26 -14.15 9.52
CA GLU A 74 -45.80 -14.29 9.62
C GLU A 74 -45.31 -15.59 8.96
N ASN A 75 -46.06 -16.67 9.16
CA ASN A 75 -45.79 -17.98 8.56
C ASN A 75 -46.94 -18.36 7.59
N THR A 76 -46.57 -18.92 6.44
CA THR A 76 -47.50 -19.47 5.44
C THR A 76 -47.37 -20.98 5.28
N ASP A 77 -46.59 -21.65 6.13
CA ASP A 77 -46.50 -23.11 6.17
C ASP A 77 -47.91 -23.70 6.36
N GLY A 78 -48.28 -24.67 5.51
CA GLY A 78 -49.59 -25.30 5.53
C GLY A 78 -50.71 -24.48 4.89
N MET A 79 -50.41 -23.34 4.26
CA MET A 79 -51.40 -22.55 3.53
C MET A 79 -51.96 -23.29 2.31
N ASP A 80 -51.16 -24.13 1.67
CA ASP A 80 -51.58 -25.05 0.61
C ASP A 80 -52.63 -26.07 1.11
N VAL A 81 -52.39 -26.64 2.29
CA VAL A 81 -53.33 -27.55 2.96
C VAL A 81 -54.61 -26.80 3.39
N PHE A 82 -54.46 -25.61 3.97
CA PHE A 82 -55.58 -24.74 4.32
C PHE A 82 -56.46 -24.42 3.12
N ILE A 83 -55.86 -23.93 2.02
CA ILE A 83 -56.57 -23.55 0.79
C ILE A 83 -57.34 -24.75 0.24
N THR A 84 -56.71 -25.94 0.23
CA THR A 84 -57.33 -27.18 -0.23
C THR A 84 -58.54 -27.55 0.63
N ASN A 85 -58.40 -27.51 1.95
CA ASN A 85 -59.49 -27.82 2.87
C ASN A 85 -60.62 -26.79 2.77
N PHE A 86 -60.28 -25.50 2.65
CA PHE A 86 -61.25 -24.43 2.50
C PHE A 86 -62.04 -24.54 1.18
N LYS A 87 -61.37 -24.90 0.08
CA LYS A 87 -62.03 -25.24 -1.19
C LYS A 87 -63.04 -26.37 -1.04
N ASN A 88 -62.65 -27.48 -0.41
CA ASN A 88 -63.53 -28.62 -0.19
C ASN A 88 -64.78 -28.24 0.60
N LEU A 89 -64.64 -27.38 1.62
CA LEU A 89 -65.76 -26.86 2.40
C LEU A 89 -66.69 -25.97 1.56
N VAL A 90 -66.11 -25.09 0.73
CA VAL A 90 -66.88 -24.24 -0.19
C VAL A 90 -67.61 -25.06 -1.24
N GLU A 91 -66.97 -26.05 -1.86
CA GLU A 91 -67.58 -26.94 -2.85
C GLU A 91 -68.76 -27.71 -2.24
N LYS A 92 -68.58 -28.24 -1.02
CA LYS A 92 -69.65 -28.93 -0.29
C LYS A 92 -70.83 -28.01 0.04
N TYR A 93 -70.58 -26.75 0.40
CA TYR A 93 -71.64 -25.79 0.68
C TYR A 93 -72.38 -25.38 -0.60
N VAL A 94 -71.64 -25.02 -1.65
CA VAL A 94 -72.19 -24.58 -2.95
C VAL A 94 -73.03 -25.68 -3.59
N GLY A 95 -72.62 -26.95 -3.48
CA GLY A 95 -73.39 -28.10 -3.99
C GLY A 95 -74.73 -28.33 -3.28
N ASN A 96 -74.92 -27.78 -2.08
CA ASN A 96 -76.11 -27.98 -1.25
C ASN A 96 -76.94 -26.69 -1.00
N SER A 97 -76.46 -25.52 -1.45
CA SER A 97 -77.07 -24.22 -1.17
C SER A 97 -77.74 -23.62 -2.41
N GLU A 98 -78.96 -23.11 -2.25
CA GLU A 98 -79.70 -22.39 -3.30
C GLU A 98 -79.32 -20.89 -3.40
N ASP A 99 -78.50 -20.36 -2.47
CA ASP A 99 -78.13 -18.94 -2.47
C ASP A 99 -76.94 -18.65 -3.41
N ASP A 100 -77.26 -18.29 -4.65
CA ASP A 100 -76.28 -17.91 -5.69
C ASP A 100 -75.37 -16.73 -5.29
N LEU A 101 -75.85 -15.78 -4.48
CA LEU A 101 -75.06 -14.63 -4.08
C LEU A 101 -73.98 -15.03 -3.07
N ILE A 102 -74.33 -15.84 -2.07
CA ILE A 102 -73.39 -16.36 -1.07
C ILE A 102 -72.38 -17.30 -1.73
N ASN A 103 -72.85 -18.17 -2.62
CA ASN A 103 -71.98 -19.06 -3.41
C ASN A 103 -70.92 -18.26 -4.19
N LYS A 104 -71.32 -17.19 -4.89
CA LYS A 104 -70.39 -16.29 -5.60
C LYS A 104 -69.41 -15.58 -4.66
N LYS A 105 -69.84 -15.17 -3.47
CA LYS A 105 -68.96 -14.53 -2.49
C LYS A 105 -67.90 -15.51 -1.97
N LEU A 106 -68.29 -16.72 -1.59
CA LEU A 106 -67.38 -17.75 -1.09
C LEU A 106 -66.31 -18.13 -2.13
N ILE A 107 -66.73 -18.36 -3.38
CA ILE A 107 -65.80 -18.65 -4.48
C ILE A 107 -64.80 -17.50 -4.66
N LYS A 108 -65.28 -16.24 -4.64
CA LYS A 108 -64.40 -15.07 -4.74
C LYS A 108 -63.44 -14.94 -3.57
N ILE A 109 -63.88 -15.27 -2.35
CA ILE A 109 -63.02 -15.25 -1.16
C ILE A 109 -61.89 -16.27 -1.32
N VAL A 110 -62.21 -17.51 -1.70
CA VAL A 110 -61.22 -18.56 -1.99
C VAL A 110 -60.22 -18.08 -3.03
N SER A 111 -60.70 -17.63 -4.20
CA SER A 111 -59.82 -17.19 -5.29
C SER A 111 -58.91 -16.04 -4.87
N HIS A 112 -59.39 -15.10 -4.04
CA HIS A 112 -58.57 -14.00 -3.55
C HIS A 112 -57.57 -14.41 -2.48
N ILE A 113 -57.87 -15.40 -1.65
CA ILE A 113 -56.90 -15.99 -0.71
C ILE A 113 -55.76 -16.62 -1.51
N GLU A 114 -56.08 -17.44 -2.52
CA GLU A 114 -55.07 -18.08 -3.36
C GLU A 114 -54.19 -17.08 -4.09
N LEU A 115 -54.81 -16.07 -4.71
CA LEU A 115 -54.11 -15.02 -5.42
C LEU A 115 -53.18 -14.25 -4.47
N SER A 116 -53.67 -13.88 -3.29
CA SER A 116 -52.87 -13.14 -2.30
C SER A 116 -51.70 -13.99 -1.79
N ASN A 117 -51.91 -15.30 -1.61
CA ASN A 117 -50.85 -16.21 -1.20
C ASN A 117 -49.76 -16.34 -2.28
N MET A 118 -50.15 -16.58 -3.54
CA MET A 118 -49.20 -16.65 -4.67
C MET A 118 -48.42 -15.33 -4.85
N GLN A 119 -49.10 -14.19 -4.72
CA GLN A 119 -48.45 -12.88 -4.78
C GLN A 119 -47.43 -12.71 -3.66
N LYS A 120 -47.79 -13.08 -2.44
CA LYS A 120 -46.90 -13.04 -1.28
C LYS A 120 -45.67 -13.92 -1.51
N GLU A 121 -45.86 -15.19 -1.86
CA GLU A 121 -44.75 -16.11 -2.16
C GLU A 121 -43.82 -15.59 -3.25
N SER A 122 -44.37 -15.06 -4.34
CA SER A 122 -43.58 -14.47 -5.41
C SER A 122 -42.76 -13.27 -4.92
N LEU A 123 -43.31 -12.43 -4.05
CA LEU A 123 -42.60 -11.29 -3.47
C LEU A 123 -41.46 -11.75 -2.56
N TYR A 124 -41.71 -12.71 -1.66
CA TYR A 124 -40.67 -13.28 -0.80
C TYR A 124 -39.54 -13.93 -1.59
N LYS A 125 -39.88 -14.68 -2.65
CA LYS A 125 -38.87 -15.30 -3.53
C LYS A 125 -38.00 -14.25 -4.22
N ASN A 126 -38.62 -13.19 -4.77
CA ASN A 126 -37.90 -12.09 -5.40
C ASN A 126 -37.01 -11.35 -4.39
N GLN A 127 -37.51 -11.09 -3.18
CA GLN A 127 -36.72 -10.48 -2.10
C GLN A 127 -35.54 -11.35 -1.69
N MET A 128 -35.74 -12.65 -1.53
CA MET A 128 -34.68 -13.60 -1.20
C MET A 128 -33.59 -13.63 -2.28
N GLN A 129 -33.99 -13.57 -3.56
CA GLN A 129 -33.03 -13.47 -4.66
C GLN A 129 -32.22 -12.17 -4.59
N GLN A 130 -32.88 -11.02 -4.39
CA GLN A 130 -32.20 -9.73 -4.26
C GLN A 130 -31.24 -9.70 -3.06
N ILE A 131 -31.64 -10.26 -1.91
CA ILE A 131 -30.79 -10.40 -0.72
C ILE A 131 -29.57 -11.28 -1.04
N SER A 132 -29.75 -12.38 -1.77
CA SER A 132 -28.64 -13.24 -2.19
C SER A 132 -27.67 -12.51 -3.12
N GLU A 133 -28.18 -11.74 -4.08
CA GLU A 133 -27.37 -10.93 -5.00
C GLU A 133 -26.61 -9.82 -4.25
N LEU A 134 -27.27 -9.12 -3.33
CA LEU A 134 -26.64 -8.12 -2.46
C LEU A 134 -25.53 -8.73 -1.59
N SER A 135 -25.78 -9.89 -0.99
CA SER A 135 -24.78 -10.60 -0.17
C SER A 135 -23.55 -11.02 -0.99
N LYS A 136 -23.76 -11.50 -2.22
CA LYS A 136 -22.65 -11.78 -3.16
C LYS A 136 -21.87 -10.51 -3.50
N GLY A 137 -22.57 -9.41 -3.79
CA GLY A 137 -21.96 -8.11 -4.06
C GLY A 137 -21.12 -7.60 -2.88
N GLN A 138 -21.64 -7.71 -1.66
CA GLN A 138 -20.92 -7.34 -0.43
C GLN A 138 -19.64 -8.18 -0.27
N THR A 139 -19.74 -9.50 -0.45
CA THR A 139 -18.57 -10.39 -0.36
C THR A 139 -17.50 -10.04 -1.39
N GLN A 140 -17.89 -9.68 -2.62
CA GLN A 140 -16.96 -9.26 -3.66
C GLN A 140 -16.30 -7.92 -3.33
N LEU A 141 -17.06 -6.97 -2.78
CA LEU A 141 -16.53 -5.68 -2.34
C LEU A 141 -15.50 -5.85 -1.22
N ASP A 142 -15.78 -6.70 -0.23
CA ASP A 142 -14.85 -6.99 0.87
C ASP A 142 -13.53 -7.58 0.35
N ARG A 143 -13.58 -8.52 -0.59
CA ARG A 143 -12.36 -9.06 -1.23
C ARG A 143 -11.59 -7.98 -1.97
N SER A 144 -12.28 -7.16 -2.77
CA SER A 144 -11.64 -6.08 -3.52
C SER A 144 -10.99 -5.05 -2.59
N TYR A 145 -11.61 -4.77 -1.45
CA TYR A 145 -11.06 -3.87 -0.43
C TYR A 145 -9.79 -4.45 0.22
N GLN A 146 -9.81 -5.73 0.59
CA GLN A 146 -8.63 -6.41 1.15
C GLN A 146 -7.46 -6.45 0.15
N GLU A 147 -7.73 -6.75 -1.13
CA GLU A 147 -6.72 -6.73 -2.18
C GLU A 147 -6.12 -5.32 -2.38
N MET A 148 -6.96 -4.29 -2.39
CA MET A 148 -6.52 -2.89 -2.50
C MET A 148 -5.66 -2.49 -1.31
N GLN A 149 -6.07 -2.84 -0.09
CA GLN A 149 -5.31 -2.58 1.12
C GLN A 149 -3.95 -3.28 1.10
N GLY A 150 -3.89 -4.52 0.63
CA GLY A 150 -2.66 -5.28 0.44
C GLY A 150 -1.70 -4.61 -0.55
N LYS A 151 -2.20 -4.22 -1.73
CA LYS A 151 -1.41 -3.51 -2.74
C LYS A 151 -0.89 -2.17 -2.24
N PHE A 152 -1.75 -1.38 -1.60
CA PHE A 152 -1.36 -0.08 -1.04
C PHE A 152 -0.26 -0.22 0.02
N LYS A 153 -0.38 -1.21 0.92
CA LYS A 153 0.64 -1.48 1.92
C LYS A 153 1.97 -1.87 1.28
N GLN A 154 1.95 -2.72 0.27
CA GLN A 154 3.15 -3.12 -0.46
C GLN A 154 3.83 -1.94 -1.16
N GLU A 155 3.06 -1.10 -1.86
CA GLU A 155 3.57 0.10 -2.50
C GLU A 155 4.14 1.09 -1.49
N PHE A 156 3.44 1.30 -0.37
CA PHE A 156 3.90 2.17 0.72
C PHE A 156 5.22 1.68 1.31
N ASP A 157 5.33 0.40 1.66
CA ASP A 157 6.54 -0.19 2.23
C ASP A 157 7.71 -0.14 1.24
N SER A 158 7.44 -0.37 -0.07
CA SER A 158 8.45 -0.25 -1.12
C SER A 158 8.96 1.18 -1.28
N THR A 159 8.04 2.17 -1.28
CA THR A 159 8.37 3.59 -1.40
C THR A 159 9.14 4.06 -0.18
N LYS A 160 8.74 3.63 1.01
CA LYS A 160 9.44 3.91 2.27
C LYS A 160 10.87 3.35 2.23
N SER A 161 11.04 2.10 1.81
CA SER A 161 12.37 1.49 1.69
C SER A 161 13.25 2.21 0.66
N GLU A 162 12.68 2.65 -0.47
CA GLU A 162 13.42 3.43 -1.46
C GLU A 162 13.83 4.81 -0.90
N LEU A 163 12.93 5.46 -0.16
CA LEU A 163 13.20 6.74 0.49
C LEU A 163 14.32 6.61 1.53
N ASP A 164 14.26 5.60 2.40
CA ASP A 164 15.30 5.34 3.40
C ASP A 164 16.67 5.13 2.73
N ARG A 165 16.73 4.35 1.65
CA ARG A 165 17.97 4.16 0.87
C ARG A 165 18.47 5.47 0.24
N LYS A 166 17.58 6.32 -0.26
CA LYS A 166 17.95 7.63 -0.79
C LYS A 166 18.50 8.53 0.31
N ILE A 167 17.86 8.56 1.48
CA ILE A 167 18.30 9.33 2.65
C ILE A 167 19.70 8.88 3.09
N ASP A 168 19.95 7.57 3.21
CA ASP A 168 21.27 7.03 3.55
C ASP A 168 22.34 7.42 2.51
N SER A 169 21.98 7.37 1.23
CA SER A 169 22.85 7.83 0.14
C SER A 169 23.13 9.34 0.22
N PHE A 170 22.13 10.15 0.59
CA PHE A 170 22.30 11.58 0.81
C PHE A 170 23.25 11.87 1.98
N TYR A 171 23.07 11.20 3.14
CA TYR A 171 23.99 11.35 4.28
C TYR A 171 25.42 10.97 3.91
N THR A 172 25.60 9.85 3.20
CA THR A 172 26.92 9.41 2.72
C THR A 172 27.55 10.46 1.80
N SER A 173 26.76 11.01 0.88
CA SER A 173 27.21 12.06 -0.05
C SER A 173 27.54 13.36 0.68
N PHE A 174 26.72 13.76 1.66
CA PHE A 174 26.94 14.94 2.47
C PHE A 174 28.22 14.85 3.31
N ILE A 175 28.43 13.71 3.99
CA ILE A 175 29.67 13.44 4.73
C ILE A 175 30.89 13.51 3.81
N SER A 176 30.77 12.97 2.58
CA SER A 176 31.85 13.01 1.60
C SER A 176 32.19 14.44 1.17
N VAL A 177 31.17 15.26 0.86
CA VAL A 177 31.36 16.68 0.50
C VAL A 177 31.96 17.47 1.67
N LEU A 178 31.46 17.24 2.89
CA LEU A 178 31.99 17.86 4.10
C LEU A 178 33.47 17.49 4.30
N GLY A 179 33.84 16.22 4.11
CA GLY A 179 35.22 15.75 4.18
C GLY A 179 36.14 16.44 3.18
N ILE A 180 35.69 16.62 1.92
CA ILE A 180 36.45 17.36 0.89
C ILE A 180 36.62 18.82 1.29
N PHE A 181 35.56 19.47 1.78
CA PHE A 181 35.61 20.88 2.18
C PHE A 181 36.57 21.10 3.36
N ILE A 182 36.55 20.20 4.35
CA ILE A 182 37.50 20.21 5.47
C ILE A 182 38.94 20.05 4.99
N ALA A 183 39.19 19.11 4.06
CA ALA A 183 40.51 18.90 3.46
C ALA A 183 41.06 20.16 2.80
N ILE A 184 40.23 20.79 1.95
CA ILE A 184 40.58 22.01 1.22
C ILE A 184 40.86 23.14 2.21
N SER A 185 40.01 23.30 3.22
CA SER A 185 40.15 24.35 4.23
C SER A 185 41.44 24.19 5.04
N PHE A 186 41.75 22.98 5.52
CA PHE A 186 43.01 22.72 6.22
C PHE A 186 44.23 22.93 5.34
N SER A 187 44.18 22.51 4.07
CA SER A 187 45.27 22.73 3.12
C SER A 187 45.50 24.22 2.86
N LEU A 188 44.43 25.02 2.69
CA LEU A 188 44.52 26.46 2.45
C LEU A 188 45.07 27.20 3.68
N PHE A 189 44.57 26.91 4.88
CA PHE A 189 45.06 27.53 6.11
C PHE A 189 46.49 27.12 6.45
N GLY A 190 46.86 25.87 6.18
CA GLY A 190 48.25 25.40 6.30
C GLY A 190 49.18 26.14 5.33
N ALA A 191 48.81 26.22 4.05
CA ALA A 191 49.59 26.93 3.03
C ALA A 191 49.70 28.44 3.32
N ALA A 192 48.62 29.09 3.76
CA ALA A 192 48.61 30.50 4.12
C ALA A 192 49.55 30.80 5.30
N THR A 193 49.60 29.91 6.29
CA THR A 193 50.50 30.03 7.45
C THR A 193 51.97 29.89 7.04
N LEU A 194 52.29 28.96 6.13
CA LEU A 194 53.63 28.81 5.58
C LEU A 194 54.06 30.06 4.79
N LEU A 195 53.19 30.58 3.93
CA LEU A 195 53.45 31.83 3.20
C LEU A 195 53.67 33.00 4.16
N LYS A 196 52.83 33.15 5.18
CA LYS A 196 52.98 34.18 6.21
C LYS A 196 54.36 34.10 6.87
N ASN A 197 54.80 32.92 7.28
CA ASN A 197 56.11 32.75 7.93
C ASN A 197 57.27 33.12 7.00
N ILE A 198 57.21 32.78 5.71
CA ILE A 198 58.22 33.19 4.72
C ILE A 198 58.29 34.71 4.60
N PHE A 199 57.15 35.38 4.52
CA PHE A 199 57.11 36.83 4.39
C PHE A 199 57.55 37.54 5.67
N THR A 200 57.15 37.09 6.87
CA THR A 200 57.54 37.71 8.15
C THR A 200 59.06 37.67 8.36
N ILE A 201 59.73 36.56 8.02
CA ILE A 201 61.19 36.45 8.18
C ILE A 201 61.93 37.39 7.21
N SER A 202 61.32 37.70 6.06
CA SER A 202 61.87 38.62 5.06
C SER A 202 61.75 40.09 5.46
N THR A 203 60.81 40.45 6.34
CA THR A 203 60.58 41.84 6.76
C THR A 203 61.33 42.25 8.03
N GLU A 204 61.57 41.32 8.98
CA GLU A 204 62.21 41.65 10.27
C GLU A 204 63.74 41.82 10.20
N ASN A 205 64.44 41.24 9.22
CA ASN A 205 65.91 41.23 9.19
C ASN A 205 66.55 42.22 8.20
N GLY A 206 65.78 43.16 7.64
CA GLY A 206 66.22 43.87 6.43
C GLY A 206 66.40 42.90 5.27
N PHE A 207 66.66 43.39 4.06
CA PHE A 207 66.75 42.56 2.86
C PHE A 207 67.96 41.59 2.81
N ASP A 208 68.57 41.25 3.96
CA ASP A 208 69.64 40.26 4.06
C ASP A 208 69.03 38.88 4.30
N VAL A 209 68.36 38.38 3.26
CA VAL A 209 67.69 37.10 3.29
C VAL A 209 68.75 36.01 3.32
N ASN A 210 69.12 35.56 4.52
CA ASN A 210 70.09 34.50 4.71
C ASN A 210 69.67 33.28 3.89
N SER A 211 70.48 32.92 2.89
CA SER A 211 70.22 31.80 1.96
C SER A 211 69.85 30.50 2.68
N LYS A 212 70.40 30.30 3.89
CA LYS A 212 70.07 29.17 4.76
C LYS A 212 68.60 29.12 5.18
N VAL A 213 68.00 30.27 5.49
CA VAL A 213 66.61 30.39 5.95
C VAL A 213 65.64 30.11 4.80
N VAL A 214 65.90 30.68 3.62
CA VAL A 214 65.10 30.40 2.42
C VAL A 214 65.20 28.94 2.00
N GLY A 215 66.41 28.36 2.02
CA GLY A 215 66.59 26.94 1.72
C GLY A 215 65.83 26.04 2.69
N THR A 216 65.85 26.36 3.99
CA THR A 216 65.11 25.62 5.03
C THR A 216 63.60 25.71 4.82
N ASN A 217 63.07 26.88 4.46
CA ASN A 217 61.64 27.07 4.17
C ASN A 217 61.19 26.34 2.90
N ILE A 218 62.00 26.35 1.84
CA ILE A 218 61.73 25.59 0.61
C ILE A 218 61.74 24.08 0.89
N LEU A 219 62.70 23.61 1.69
CA LEU A 219 62.78 22.21 2.11
C LEU A 219 61.55 21.79 2.93
N LEU A 220 61.11 22.64 3.87
CA LEU A 220 59.90 22.41 4.66
C LEU A 220 58.64 22.40 3.78
N ALA A 221 58.54 23.29 2.79
CA ALA A 221 57.44 23.31 1.81
C ALA A 221 57.39 22.03 0.96
N GLY A 222 58.54 21.46 0.60
CA GLY A 222 58.63 20.17 -0.08
C GLY A 222 58.06 19.02 0.75
N PHE A 223 58.42 18.93 2.04
CA PHE A 223 57.84 17.93 2.96
C PHE A 223 56.34 18.16 3.21
N ALA A 224 55.93 19.41 3.38
CA ALA A 224 54.51 19.76 3.55
C ALA A 224 53.67 19.36 2.33
N THR A 225 54.21 19.50 1.12
CA THR A 225 53.53 19.09 -0.12
C THR A 225 53.28 17.57 -0.16
N ILE A 226 54.26 16.77 0.28
CA ILE A 226 54.10 15.30 0.38
C ILE A 226 53.03 14.95 1.42
N LEU A 227 53.06 15.60 2.59
CA LEU A 227 52.12 15.34 3.67
C LEU A 227 50.68 15.70 3.26
N ILE A 228 50.48 16.87 2.64
CA ILE A 228 49.19 17.30 2.11
C ILE A 228 48.69 16.32 1.04
N TYR A 229 49.57 15.86 0.16
CA TYR A 229 49.20 14.88 -0.87
C TYR A 229 48.75 13.55 -0.26
N LEU A 230 49.48 13.03 0.74
CA LEU A 230 49.10 11.80 1.46
C LEU A 230 47.76 11.96 2.19
N LEU A 231 47.51 13.13 2.77
CA LEU A 231 46.25 13.46 3.42
C LEU A 231 45.10 13.46 2.41
N ILE A 232 45.26 14.09 1.25
CA ILE A 232 44.27 14.09 0.16
C ILE A 232 44.00 12.67 -0.34
N VAL A 233 45.04 11.86 -0.55
CA VAL A 233 44.90 10.46 -0.96
C VAL A 233 44.15 9.66 0.11
N GLY A 234 44.49 9.82 1.38
CA GLY A 234 43.81 9.17 2.51
C GLY A 234 42.32 9.54 2.60
N LEU A 235 41.98 10.82 2.39
CA LEU A 235 40.59 11.27 2.39
C LEU A 235 39.80 10.78 1.18
N VAL A 236 40.37 10.84 -0.02
CA VAL A 236 39.71 10.32 -1.22
C VAL A 236 39.54 8.80 -1.13
N GLN A 237 40.48 8.08 -0.51
CA GLN A 237 40.37 6.66 -0.25
C GLN A 237 39.31 6.35 0.84
N GLY A 238 39.22 7.19 1.88
CA GLY A 238 38.12 7.13 2.85
C GLY A 238 36.74 7.33 2.19
N ILE A 239 36.62 8.32 1.31
CA ILE A 239 35.41 8.56 0.51
C ILE A 239 35.14 7.38 -0.44
N SER A 240 36.17 6.78 -1.01
CA SER A 240 36.06 5.60 -1.88
C SER A 240 35.41 4.41 -1.18
N VAL A 241 35.78 4.18 0.08
CA VAL A 241 35.20 3.12 0.92
C VAL A 241 33.74 3.44 1.25
N LEU A 242 33.44 4.68 1.66
CA LEU A 242 32.09 5.10 2.04
C LEU A 242 31.10 5.12 0.85
N THR A 243 31.56 5.54 -0.33
CA THR A 243 30.71 5.63 -1.53
C THR A 243 30.63 4.33 -2.35
N ARG A 244 31.32 3.26 -1.92
CA ARG A 244 31.52 2.01 -2.69
C ARG A 244 31.98 2.24 -4.14
N LYS A 245 32.57 3.40 -4.43
CA LYS A 245 33.16 3.72 -5.74
C LYS A 245 34.66 3.60 -5.59
N SER A 246 35.28 2.71 -6.34
CA SER A 246 36.73 2.53 -6.32
C SER A 246 37.43 3.70 -7.03
N TYR A 247 37.99 4.63 -6.26
CA TYR A 247 38.87 5.65 -6.80
C TYR A 247 40.29 5.07 -6.87
N PHE A 248 40.64 4.50 -8.02
CA PHE A 248 41.99 4.02 -8.25
C PHE A 248 42.93 5.21 -8.51
N PHE A 249 43.78 5.51 -7.53
CA PHE A 249 44.90 6.41 -7.77
C PHE A 249 45.89 5.74 -8.72
N SER A 250 46.05 6.33 -9.91
CA SER A 250 47.06 5.85 -10.85
C SER A 250 48.44 6.09 -10.26
N ILE A 251 49.24 5.03 -10.16
CA ILE A 251 50.63 5.10 -9.69
C ILE A 251 51.46 6.14 -10.45
N ARG A 252 51.08 6.43 -11.70
CA ARG A 252 51.68 7.51 -12.52
C ARG A 252 51.48 8.89 -11.91
N LYS A 253 50.31 9.18 -11.36
CA LYS A 253 50.01 10.49 -10.73
C LYS A 253 50.76 10.65 -9.41
N LEU A 254 50.81 9.59 -8.60
CA LEU A 254 51.61 9.56 -7.37
C LEU A 254 53.08 9.81 -7.67
N PHE A 255 53.58 9.16 -8.71
CA PHE A 255 54.96 9.31 -9.13
C PHE A 255 55.30 10.75 -9.59
N ILE A 256 54.43 11.39 -10.38
CA ILE A 256 54.62 12.80 -10.79
C ILE A 256 54.68 13.74 -9.57
N VAL A 257 53.78 13.58 -8.60
CA VAL A 257 53.77 14.43 -7.39
C VAL A 257 55.02 14.22 -6.54
N MET A 258 55.46 12.98 -6.36
CA MET A 258 56.69 12.67 -5.63
C MET A 258 57.93 13.23 -6.31
N ALA A 259 57.99 13.21 -7.66
CA ALA A 259 59.09 13.80 -8.41
C ALA A 259 59.14 15.33 -8.26
N VAL A 260 57.99 16.01 -8.33
CA VAL A 260 57.90 17.47 -8.11
C VAL A 260 58.33 17.83 -6.69
N ALA A 261 57.80 17.13 -5.68
CA ALA A 261 58.16 17.38 -4.28
C ALA A 261 59.63 17.08 -4.01
N GLY A 262 60.18 16.00 -4.58
CA GLY A 262 61.60 15.67 -4.51
C GLY A 262 62.47 16.77 -5.12
N GLY A 263 62.07 17.33 -6.27
CA GLY A 263 62.75 18.48 -6.89
C GLY A 263 62.75 19.72 -6.00
N VAL A 264 61.62 20.02 -5.34
CA VAL A 264 61.52 21.14 -4.38
C VAL A 264 62.43 20.92 -3.16
N ILE A 265 62.45 19.72 -2.59
CA ILE A 265 63.32 19.37 -1.46
C ILE A 265 64.81 19.50 -1.86
N LEU A 266 65.18 19.00 -3.04
CA LEU A 266 66.53 19.13 -3.58
C LEU A 266 66.92 20.59 -3.80
N SER A 267 66.04 21.41 -4.36
CA SER A 267 66.26 22.84 -4.52
C SER A 267 66.45 23.54 -3.18
N GLY A 268 65.64 23.20 -2.17
CA GLY A 268 65.77 23.74 -0.81
C GLY A 268 67.10 23.34 -0.15
N PHE A 269 67.53 22.09 -0.35
CA PHE A 269 68.80 21.58 0.16
C PHE A 269 70.01 22.28 -0.48
N ILE A 270 70.00 22.48 -1.81
CA ILE A 270 71.05 23.19 -2.55
C ILE A 270 71.16 24.64 -2.06
N TYR A 271 70.02 25.32 -1.89
CA TYR A 271 69.99 26.72 -1.47
C TYR A 271 70.34 26.90 0.02
N GLY A 272 70.02 25.91 0.86
CA GLY A 272 70.28 25.91 2.29
C GLY A 272 71.75 25.67 2.67
N HIS A 273 72.54 25.05 1.79
CA HIS A 273 73.94 24.73 2.04
C HIS A 273 74.88 25.55 1.14
N SER A 274 75.19 26.79 1.55
CA SER A 274 75.96 27.80 0.80
C SER A 274 77.44 27.43 0.52
N ILE A 275 77.90 26.23 0.87
CA ILE A 275 79.24 25.70 0.58
C ILE A 275 79.05 24.33 -0.05
N LEU A 276 78.91 24.29 -1.37
CA LEU A 276 78.87 23.04 -2.12
C LEU A 276 80.26 22.84 -2.74
N SER A 277 81.09 22.02 -2.10
CA SER A 277 82.32 21.55 -2.74
C SER A 277 81.97 20.76 -4.00
N TRP A 278 82.86 20.75 -5.00
CA TRP A 278 82.66 20.06 -6.28
C TRP A 278 82.34 18.56 -6.12
N SER A 279 82.70 17.93 -5.00
CA SER A 279 82.33 16.55 -4.68
C SER A 279 80.84 16.41 -4.31
N HIS A 280 80.27 17.35 -3.56
CA HIS A 280 78.85 17.34 -3.23
C HIS A 280 77.96 17.62 -4.45
N LEU A 281 78.41 18.47 -5.39
CA LEU A 281 77.73 18.66 -6.67
C LEU A 281 77.71 17.35 -7.49
N LYS A 282 78.85 16.63 -7.56
CA LYS A 282 78.92 15.32 -8.24
C LYS A 282 78.02 14.28 -7.59
N VAL A 283 77.98 14.21 -6.25
CA VAL A 283 77.08 13.32 -5.52
C VAL A 283 75.62 13.68 -5.76
N LEU A 284 75.29 14.96 -5.85
CA LEU A 284 73.92 15.42 -6.09
C LEU A 284 73.49 15.14 -7.53
N VAL A 285 74.35 15.37 -8.52
CA VAL A 285 74.08 15.01 -9.93
C VAL A 285 73.99 13.50 -10.10
N CYS A 286 74.87 12.71 -9.48
CA CYS A 286 74.74 11.25 -9.46
C CYS A 286 73.44 10.80 -8.78
N SER A 287 73.06 11.40 -7.65
CA SER A 287 71.80 11.12 -6.96
C SER A 287 70.59 11.46 -7.84
N LEU A 288 70.61 12.59 -8.56
CA LEU A 288 69.56 12.98 -9.49
C LEU A 288 69.46 12.06 -10.72
N ILE A 289 70.60 11.64 -11.27
CA ILE A 289 70.64 10.68 -12.39
C ILE A 289 70.16 9.30 -11.92
N LEU A 290 70.61 8.85 -10.74
CA LEU A 290 70.21 7.57 -10.18
C LEU A 290 68.72 7.58 -9.81
N TYR A 291 68.23 8.68 -9.24
CA TYR A 291 66.81 8.89 -8.99
C TYR A 291 66.05 8.88 -10.31
N GLY A 292 66.45 9.67 -11.31
CA GLY A 292 65.83 9.69 -12.64
C GLY A 292 65.80 8.32 -13.34
N LEU A 293 66.87 7.52 -13.20
CA LEU A 293 66.92 6.16 -13.73
C LEU A 293 66.00 5.22 -12.96
N LEU A 294 65.99 5.29 -11.62
CA LEU A 294 65.08 4.52 -10.77
C LEU A 294 63.62 4.86 -11.06
N CYS A 295 63.35 6.13 -11.32
CA CYS A 295 62.08 6.66 -11.79
C CYS A 295 61.65 6.09 -13.15
N ILE A 296 62.56 6.05 -14.13
CA ILE A 296 62.30 5.46 -15.46
C ILE A 296 62.09 3.95 -15.36
N ILE A 297 62.87 3.24 -14.53
CA ILE A 297 62.74 1.79 -14.31
C ILE A 297 61.39 1.47 -13.68
N ILE A 298 60.99 2.20 -12.63
CA ILE A 298 59.67 2.01 -11.99
C ILE A 298 58.54 2.36 -12.97
N PHE A 299 58.69 3.41 -13.80
CA PHE A 299 57.72 3.76 -14.83
C PHE A 299 57.59 2.69 -15.93
N ALA A 300 58.71 2.08 -16.33
CA ALA A 300 58.76 1.01 -17.32
C ALA A 300 58.18 -0.30 -16.77
N VAL A 301 58.52 -0.67 -15.52
CA VAL A 301 58.02 -1.88 -14.84
C VAL A 301 56.56 -1.75 -14.40
N GLY A 302 56.08 -0.52 -14.17
CA GLY A 302 54.68 -0.26 -13.82
C GLY A 302 53.66 -0.54 -14.95
N ARG A 303 54.09 -0.60 -16.22
CA ARG A 303 53.23 -1.00 -17.36
C ARG A 303 52.77 -2.47 -17.27
N PRO A 304 53.67 -3.47 -17.23
CA PRO A 304 53.27 -4.88 -17.25
C PRO A 304 52.53 -5.33 -15.98
N VAL A 305 52.82 -4.75 -14.82
CA VAL A 305 52.15 -5.13 -13.55
C VAL A 305 50.67 -4.73 -13.55
N LYS A 306 50.33 -3.58 -14.14
CA LYS A 306 48.93 -3.13 -14.26
C LYS A 306 48.12 -4.03 -15.20
N GLU A 307 48.71 -4.44 -16.32
CA GLU A 307 48.07 -5.35 -17.29
C GLU A 307 47.90 -6.75 -16.71
N TRP A 308 48.88 -7.25 -15.95
CA TRP A 308 48.80 -8.53 -15.27
C TRP A 308 47.76 -8.56 -14.14
N LEU A 309 47.65 -7.49 -13.34
CA LEU A 309 46.64 -7.38 -12.28
C LEU A 309 45.20 -7.32 -12.82
N ILE A 310 44.99 -6.62 -13.95
CA ILE A 310 43.68 -6.58 -14.62
C ILE A 310 43.32 -7.97 -15.15
N HIS A 311 44.27 -8.68 -15.77
CA HIS A 311 44.05 -10.03 -16.29
C HIS A 311 43.77 -11.06 -15.16
N CYS A 312 44.40 -10.93 -14.00
CA CYS A 312 44.13 -11.78 -12.84
C CYS A 312 42.78 -11.47 -12.15
N ALA A 313 42.37 -10.20 -12.12
CA ALA A 313 41.08 -9.79 -11.55
C ALA A 313 39.89 -10.23 -12.41
N ASP A 314 40.03 -10.24 -13.73
CA ASP A 314 38.98 -10.70 -14.66
C ASP A 314 38.78 -12.22 -14.62
N LYS A 315 39.87 -12.98 -14.40
CA LYS A 315 39.81 -14.45 -14.27
C LYS A 315 39.08 -14.92 -13.02
N LYS A 316 39.10 -14.12 -11.94
CA LYS A 316 38.36 -14.39 -10.69
C LYS A 316 36.86 -14.09 -10.76
N ARG A 317 36.39 -13.41 -11.81
CA ARG A 317 34.96 -13.04 -11.98
C ARG A 317 34.19 -14.02 -12.86
N LYS A 318 34.88 -14.97 -13.50
CA LYS A 318 34.34 -16.00 -14.40
C LYS A 318 34.26 -17.40 -13.78
N TYR A 319 34.65 -17.56 -12.53
CA TYR A 319 34.53 -18.80 -11.74
C TYR A 319 33.86 -18.51 -10.41
#